data_AF-A0A812XGF2-F1
#
_entry.id   AF-A0A812XGF2-F1
#
_cell.length_a   1.000
_cell.length_b   1.000
_cell.length_c   1.000
_cell.angle_alpha   90.00
_cell.angle_beta   90.00
_cell.angle_gamma   90.00
#
_symmetry.space_group_name_H-M   'P 1'
#
loop_
_entity.id
_entity.type
_entity.pdbx_description
1 polymer ?
#
loop_
_entity_poly.entity_id
_entity_poly.type
_entity_poly.pdbx_seq_one_letter_code
_entity_poly.pdbx_strand_id
1 'polypeptide(L)'
;MDDVKKYGTAGTLSYVITELIFWAVAFPTECIVYLNTAGHWPDFSKPEESAAVFGLVFAASNIARLLLPIRFGAALAMAPWVDENIMQKFFKQEEAKEGA
;
A
#
# COMPACT_ATOMS: atom_id res chain seq x y z
N MET A 1 -14.38 -10.98 20.50
CA MET A 1 -14.51 -9.51 20.37
C MET A 1 -13.32 -8.78 21.01
N ASP A 2 -12.61 -9.40 21.95
CA ASP A 2 -11.45 -8.78 22.60
C ASP A 2 -10.25 -8.58 21.67
N ASP A 3 -9.98 -9.49 20.74
CA ASP A 3 -8.89 -9.33 19.75
C ASP A 3 -9.14 -8.17 18.77
N VAL A 4 -10.39 -7.96 18.37
CA VAL A 4 -10.76 -6.86 17.44
C VAL A 4 -10.52 -5.49 18.09
N LYS A 5 -10.69 -5.38 19.42
CA LYS A 5 -10.37 -4.16 20.17
C LYS A 5 -8.88 -4.02 20.45
N LYS A 6 -8.17 -5.13 20.64
CA LYS A 6 -6.73 -5.15 20.95
C LYS A 6 -5.86 -4.77 19.75
N TYR A 7 -6.26 -5.18 18.55
CA TYR A 7 -5.51 -4.87 17.32
C TYR A 7 -6.05 -3.66 16.55
N GLY A 8 -6.87 -2.78 17.14
CA GLY A 8 -7.41 -1.63 16.39
C GLY A 8 -6.31 -0.75 15.77
N THR A 9 -5.34 -0.34 16.58
CA THR A 9 -4.18 0.44 16.13
C THR A 9 -3.19 -0.42 15.34
N ALA A 10 -2.88 -1.64 15.81
CA ALA A 10 -1.94 -2.56 15.16
C ALA A 10 -2.43 -3.01 13.76
N GLY A 11 -3.72 -3.27 13.61
CA GLY A 11 -4.38 -3.61 12.35
C GLY A 11 -4.43 -2.43 11.38
N THR A 12 -4.60 -1.21 11.88
CA THR A 12 -4.48 0.01 11.06
C THR A 12 -3.05 0.17 10.54
N LEU A 13 -2.04 -0.01 11.40
CA LEU A 13 -0.64 0.05 10.99
C LEU A 13 -0.28 -1.06 10.01
N SER A 14 -0.77 -2.28 10.24
CA SER A 14 -0.62 -3.42 9.35
C SER A 14 -1.22 -3.17 7.96
N TYR A 15 -2.39 -2.53 7.91
CA TYR A 15 -3.00 -2.09 6.66
C TYR A 15 -2.14 -1.05 5.95
N VAL A 16 -1.66 -0.01 6.66
CA VAL A 16 -0.77 1.00 6.08
C VAL A 16 0.51 0.37 5.49
N ILE A 17 1.16 -0.55 6.22
CA ILE A 17 2.34 -1.27 5.73
C ILE A 17 2.01 -2.05 4.46
N THR A 18 0.89 -2.77 4.46
CA THR A 18 0.45 -3.56 3.30
C THR A 18 0.20 -2.67 2.08
N GLU A 19 -0.43 -1.51 2.28
CA GLU A 19 -0.70 -0.55 1.22
C GLU A 19 0.58 0.09 0.68
N LEU A 20 1.55 0.40 1.55
CA LEU A 20 2.85 0.91 1.13
C LEU A 20 3.63 -0.10 0.30
N ILE A 21 3.63 -1.38 0.70
CA ILE A 21 4.25 -2.47 -0.07
C ILE A 21 3.58 -2.59 -1.44
N PHE A 22 2.24 -2.55 -1.48
CA PHE A 22 1.51 -2.59 -2.74
C PHE A 22 1.89 -1.42 -3.66
N TRP A 23 1.87 -0.19 -3.17
CA TRP A 23 2.20 0.99 -3.99
C TRP A 23 3.67 1.02 -4.43
N ALA A 24 4.59 0.55 -3.57
CA ALA A 24 6.01 0.43 -3.91
C ALA A 24 6.28 -0.55 -5.06
N VAL A 25 5.38 -1.50 -5.32
CA VAL A 25 5.48 -2.44 -6.45
C VAL A 25 4.61 -1.99 -7.63
N ALA A 26 3.38 -1.58 -7.38
CA ALA A 26 2.40 -1.22 -8.41
C ALA A 26 2.87 -0.02 -9.25
N PHE A 27 3.29 1.07 -8.60
CA PHE A 27 3.67 2.29 -9.32
C PHE A 27 4.90 2.10 -10.23
N PRO A 28 6.02 1.51 -9.77
CA PRO A 28 7.13 1.21 -10.67
C PRO A 28 6.75 0.24 -11.80
N THR A 29 5.90 -0.75 -11.53
CA THR A 29 5.43 -1.68 -12.55
C THR A 29 4.66 -0.94 -13.65
N GLU A 30 3.77 -0.02 -13.29
CA GLU A 30 3.02 0.81 -14.25
C GLU A 30 3.95 1.68 -15.09
N CYS A 31 4.97 2.32 -14.47
CA CYS A 31 5.98 3.08 -15.21
C CYS A 31 6.76 2.20 -16.20
N ILE A 32 7.17 1.00 -15.78
CA ILE A 32 7.91 0.05 -16.62
C ILE A 32 7.03 -0.42 -17.79
N VAL A 33 5.76 -0.72 -17.53
CA VAL A 33 4.81 -1.11 -18.59
C VAL A 33 4.68 0.02 -19.60
N TYR A 34 4.42 1.26 -19.15
CA TYR A 34 4.31 2.41 -20.05
C TYR A 34 5.57 2.59 -20.90
N LEU A 35 6.76 2.59 -20.28
CA LEU A 35 8.04 2.75 -20.97
C LEU A 35 8.29 1.64 -21.99
N ASN A 36 7.96 0.39 -21.68
CA ASN A 36 8.12 -0.72 -22.64
C ASN A 36 7.12 -0.64 -23.80
N THR A 37 5.91 -0.12 -23.58
CA THR A 37 4.89 0.00 -24.64
C THR A 37 5.06 1.24 -25.50
N ALA A 38 5.45 2.38 -24.92
CA ALA A 38 5.56 3.67 -25.61
C ALA A 38 6.99 3.95 -26.08
N GLY A 39 8.01 3.44 -25.39
CA GLY A 39 9.43 3.68 -25.71
C GLY A 39 9.97 5.04 -25.27
N HIS A 40 9.13 5.88 -24.65
CA HIS A 40 9.50 7.18 -24.12
C HIS A 40 8.68 7.52 -22.87
N TRP A 41 9.05 8.61 -22.19
CA TRP A 41 8.23 9.17 -21.11
C TRP A 41 6.98 9.87 -21.65
N PRO A 42 5.88 9.94 -20.88
CA PRO A 42 4.65 10.56 -21.34
C PRO A 42 4.82 12.05 -21.60
N ASP A 43 4.39 12.50 -22.77
CA ASP A 43 4.28 13.91 -23.12
C ASP A 43 2.83 14.39 -22.93
N PHE A 44 2.57 15.04 -21.78
CA PHE A 44 1.25 15.57 -21.45
C PHE A 44 0.82 16.78 -22.29
N SER A 45 1.69 17.32 -23.16
CA SER A 45 1.28 18.32 -24.14
C SER A 45 0.49 17.70 -25.31
N LYS A 46 0.58 16.37 -25.48
CA LYS A 46 -0.11 15.60 -26.52
C LYS A 46 -1.37 14.92 -25.96
N PRO A 47 -2.56 15.20 -26.50
CA PRO A 47 -3.80 14.57 -26.06
C PRO A 47 -3.78 13.04 -26.17
N GLU A 48 -3.17 12.50 -27.22
CA GLU A 48 -3.08 11.06 -27.49
C GLU A 48 -2.28 10.32 -26.41
N GLU A 49 -1.18 10.91 -25.92
CA GLU A 49 -0.37 10.29 -24.87
C GLU A 49 -1.02 10.40 -23.50
N SER A 50 -1.70 11.51 -23.24
CA SER A 50 -2.52 11.66 -22.05
C SER A 50 -3.62 10.59 -22.01
N ALA A 51 -4.29 10.34 -23.14
CA ALA A 51 -5.29 9.28 -23.26
C ALA A 51 -4.70 7.87 -23.01
N ALA A 52 -3.49 7.61 -23.49
CA ALA A 52 -2.80 6.34 -23.25
C ALA A 52 -2.47 6.13 -21.75
N VAL A 53 -1.96 7.16 -21.07
CA VAL A 53 -1.71 7.11 -19.62
C VAL A 53 -3.02 6.90 -18.87
N PHE A 54 -4.09 7.61 -19.21
CA PHE A 54 -5.39 7.42 -18.57
C PHE A 54 -5.96 6.01 -18.79
N GLY A 55 -5.77 5.44 -19.98
CA GLY A 55 -6.15 4.05 -20.27
C GLY A 55 -5.39 3.05 -19.39
N LEU A 56 -4.08 3.24 -19.23
CA LEU A 56 -3.25 2.43 -18.34
C LEU A 56 -3.70 2.54 -16.89
N VAL A 57 -3.88 3.77 -16.39
CA VAL A 57 -4.34 4.03 -15.01
C VAL A 57 -5.72 3.43 -14.78
N PHE A 58 -6.63 3.51 -15.76
CA PHE A 58 -7.95 2.89 -15.67
C PHE A 58 -7.85 1.38 -15.54
N ALA A 59 -7.06 0.72 -16.41
CA ALA A 59 -6.87 -0.73 -16.36
C ALA A 59 -6.22 -1.16 -15.02
N ALA A 60 -5.13 -0.50 -14.63
CA ALA A 60 -4.40 -0.80 -13.40
C ALA A 60 -5.27 -0.57 -12.16
N SER A 61 -6.06 0.50 -12.12
CA SER A 61 -6.98 0.78 -11.02
C SER A 61 -8.03 -0.32 -10.84
N ASN A 62 -8.53 -0.91 -11.93
CA ASN A 62 -9.48 -2.03 -11.84
C ASN A 62 -8.80 -3.29 -11.30
N ILE A 63 -7.57 -3.59 -11.73
CA ILE A 63 -6.78 -4.70 -11.16
C ILE A 63 -6.51 -4.45 -9.67
N ALA A 64 -6.12 -3.25 -9.28
CA ALA A 64 -5.89 -2.88 -7.89
C ALA A 64 -7.14 -3.10 -7.02
N ARG A 65 -8.34 -2.79 -7.55
CA ARG A 65 -9.61 -3.07 -6.87
C ARG A 65 -9.87 -4.56 -6.71
N LEU A 66 -9.58 -5.37 -7.73
CA LEU A 66 -9.71 -6.84 -7.62
C LEU A 66 -8.77 -7.43 -6.57
N LEU A 67 -7.59 -6.84 -6.39
CA LEU A 67 -6.62 -7.24 -5.37
C LEU A 67 -6.92 -6.67 -3.97
N LEU A 68 -7.90 -5.79 -3.84
CA LEU A 68 -8.23 -5.13 -2.57
C LEU A 68 -8.58 -6.14 -1.45
N PRO A 69 -9.44 -7.17 -1.65
CA PRO A 69 -9.73 -8.14 -0.61
C PRO A 69 -8.51 -8.95 -0.17
N ILE A 70 -7.60 -9.24 -1.11
CA ILE A 70 -6.35 -9.95 -0.83
C ILE A 70 -5.44 -9.10 0.06
N ARG A 71 -5.33 -7.81 -0.25
CA ARG A 71 -4.54 -6.85 0.56
C ARG A 71 -5.11 -6.71 1.96
N PHE A 72 -6.42 -6.57 2.10
CA PHE A 72 -7.05 -6.57 3.42
C PHE A 72 -6.83 -7.88 4.17
N GLY A 73 -6.95 -9.04 3.50
CA GLY A 73 -6.65 -10.33 4.11
C GLY A 73 -5.21 -10.44 4.60
N ALA A 74 -4.24 -9.98 3.81
CA ALA A 74 -2.83 -9.94 4.19
C ALA A 74 -2.58 -9.01 5.39
N ALA A 75 -3.20 -7.82 5.40
CA ALA A 75 -3.11 -6.89 6.51
C ALA A 75 -3.67 -7.48 7.82
N LEU A 76 -4.81 -8.19 7.76
CA LEU A 76 -5.37 -8.86 8.92
C LEU A 76 -4.49 -10.00 9.42
N ALA A 77 -3.91 -10.80 8.51
CA ALA A 77 -2.97 -11.87 8.88
C ALA A 77 -1.66 -11.34 9.48
N MET A 78 -1.22 -10.15 9.05
CA MET A 78 0.00 -9.50 9.53
C MET A 78 -0.22 -8.70 10.83
N ALA A 79 -1.46 -8.40 11.21
CA ALA A 79 -1.78 -7.60 12.39
C ALA A 79 -1.22 -8.14 13.72
N PRO A 80 -1.25 -9.46 14.01
CA PRO A 80 -0.65 -9.99 15.24
C PRO A 80 0.87 -9.78 15.29
N TRP A 81 1.55 -9.99 14.15
CA TRP A 81 2.99 -9.77 14.05
C TRP A 81 3.36 -8.31 14.21
N VAL A 82 2.59 -7.39 13.64
CA VAL A 82 2.79 -5.94 13.78
C VAL A 82 2.62 -5.50 15.23
N ASP A 83 1.65 -6.07 15.96
CA ASP A 83 1.47 -5.77 17.38
C ASP A 83 2.70 -6.18 18.21
N GLU A 84 3.13 -7.43 18.08
CA GLU A 84 4.23 -7.98 18.87
C GLU A 84 5.59 -7.35 18.53
N ASN A 85 5.84 -7.08 17.25
CA ASN A 85 7.17 -6.65 16.80
C ASN A 85 7.30 -5.15 16.58
N ILE A 86 6.22 -4.43 16.32
CA ILE A 86 6.28 -2.99 16.06
C ILE A 86 5.64 -2.22 17.21
N MET A 87 4.35 -2.46 17.49
CA MET A 87 3.62 -1.71 18.52
C MET A 87 4.27 -1.83 19.89
N GLN A 88 4.48 -3.07 20.36
CA GLN A 88 5.01 -3.31 21.70
C GLN A 88 6.50 -2.95 21.85
N LYS A 89 7.28 -2.91 20.77
CA LYS A 89 8.72 -2.62 20.83
C LYS A 89 9.04 -1.14 20.68
N PHE A 90 8.36 -0.44 19.77
CA PHE A 90 8.68 0.95 19.47
C PHE A 90 7.81 1.92 20.27
N PHE A 91 6.49 1.71 20.32
CA PHE A 91 5.59 2.64 20.99
C PHE A 91 5.64 2.52 22.52
N LYS A 92 5.81 1.31 23.07
CA LYS A 92 5.99 1.12 24.51
C LYS A 92 7.35 1.67 25.02
N GLN A 93 8.37 1.72 24.17
CA GLN A 93 9.64 2.36 24.51
C GLN A 93 9.59 3.88 24.47
N GLU A 94 8.76 4.47 23.60
CA GLU A 94 8.51 5.91 23.62
C GLU A 94 7.76 6.35 24.88
N GLU A 95 6.69 5.65 25.26
CA GLU A 95 5.98 5.94 26.53
C GLU A 95 6.91 5.84 27.76
N ALA A 96 7.82 4.85 27.77
CA ALA A 96 8.79 4.69 28.84
C ALA A 96 9.88 5.79 28.85
N LYS A 97 10.13 6.44 27.72
CA LYS A 97 11.09 7.55 27.61
C LYS A 97 10.47 8.91 27.93
N GLU A 98 9.20 9.13 27.61
CA GLU A 98 8.49 10.38 27.94
C GLU A 98 8.04 10.44 29.41
N GLY A 99 7.85 9.29 30.07
CA GLY A 99 7.50 9.21 31.48
C GLY A 99 8.68 9.23 32.47
N ALA A 100 9.91 9.47 32.00
CA ALA A 100 11.15 9.43 32.79
C ALA A 100 11.81 10.81 32.92
#